data_AF-A0A520JR76-F1
#
_entry.id   AF-A0A520JR76-F1
#
_cell.length_a   1.000
_cell.length_b   1.000
_cell.length_c   1.000
_cell.angle_alpha   90.00
_cell.angle_beta   90.00
_cell.angle_gamma   90.00
#
_symmetry.space_group_name_H-M   'P 1'
#
loop_
_entity.id
_entity.type
_entity.pdbx_description
1 polymer ?
#
loop_
_entity_poly.entity_id
_entity_poly.type
_entity_poly.pdbx_seq_one_letter_code
_entity_poly.pdbx_strand_id
1 'polypeptide(L)' 'TYISRVREDPTVENGLNLWCVSDNLRKGAALNAVQIAELLGRRHLQKA' A
#
# COMPACT_ATOMS: atom_id res chain seq x y z
N THR A 1 -6.78 3.31 2.80
CA THR A 1 -6.38 2.02 3.39
C THR A 1 -6.52 2.13 4.88
N TYR A 2 -7.09 1.11 5.51
CA TYR A 2 -7.36 1.09 6.95
C TYR A 2 -6.72 -0.15 7.57
N ILE A 3 -6.08 0.02 8.72
CA ILE A 3 -5.38 -1.03 9.45
C ILE A 3 -5.94 -1.09 10.87
N SER A 4 -6.17 -2.29 11.38
CA SER A 4 -6.64 -2.52 12.75
C SER A 4 -6.16 -3.87 13.29
N ARG A 5 -6.57 -4.22 14.53
CA ARG A 5 -6.28 -5.53 15.16
C ARG A 5 -4.79 -5.90 15.22
N VAL A 6 -3.93 -4.88 15.31
CA VAL A 6 -2.48 -5.03 15.45
C VAL A 6 -2.18 -5.71 16.78
N ARG A 7 -1.48 -6.84 16.74
CA ARG A 7 -1.08 -7.62 17.92
C ARG A 7 0.12 -8.50 17.61
N GLU A 8 0.92 -8.80 18.63
CA GLU A 8 2.01 -9.77 18.55
C GLU A 8 1.45 -11.19 18.32
N ASP A 9 2.20 -12.01 17.59
CA ASP A 9 1.92 -13.42 17.41
C ASP A 9 2.54 -14.23 18.56
N PRO A 10 1.77 -15.04 19.31
CA PRO A 10 2.30 -15.80 20.44
C PRO A 10 3.13 -17.03 20.02
N THR A 11 3.15 -17.39 18.73
CA THR A 11 3.80 -18.61 18.22
C THR A 11 5.09 -18.34 17.47
N VAL A 12 5.35 -17.09 17.08
CA VAL A 12 6.53 -16.69 16.30
C VAL A 12 7.24 -15.54 17.03
N GLU A 13 8.52 -15.71 17.36
CA GLU A 13 9.33 -14.77 18.16
C GLU A 13 9.24 -13.31 17.70
N ASN A 14 9.08 -13.07 16.39
CA ASN A 14 8.92 -11.73 15.81
C ASN A 14 7.67 -11.63 14.92
N GLY A 15 6.63 -12.40 15.23
CA GLY A 15 5.39 -12.41 14.45
C GLY A 15 4.46 -11.24 14.82
N LEU A 16 3.83 -10.65 13.80
CA LEU A 16 2.85 -9.57 13.97
C LEU A 16 1.61 -9.85 13.14
N ASN A 17 0.45 -9.86 13.79
CA ASN A 17 -0.84 -9.98 13.14
C ASN A 17 -1.51 -8.62 13.02
N LEU A 18 -2.11 -8.34 11.87
CA LEU A 18 -2.92 -7.15 11.63
C LEU A 18 -4.08 -7.46 10.67
N TRP A 19 -5.12 -6.63 10.73
CA TRP A 19 -6.22 -6.63 9.79
C TRP A 19 -6.11 -5.41 8.87
N CYS A 20 -6.05 -5.64 7.56
CA CYS A 20 -5.92 -4.59 6.57
C CYS A 20 -7.09 -4.62 5.59
N VAL A 21 -7.73 -3.47 5.39
CA VAL A 21 -8.84 -3.31 4.44
C VAL A 21 -8.60 -2.10 3.56
N SER A 22 -8.97 -2.22 2.29
CA SER A 22 -8.98 -1.11 1.35
C SER A 22 -10.03 -1.31 0.28
N ASP A 23 -10.47 -0.22 -0.33
CA ASP A 23 -11.21 -0.25 -1.59
C ASP A 23 -10.30 -0.84 -2.69
N ASN A 24 -10.75 -1.95 -3.27
CA ASN A 24 -10.01 -2.74 -4.25
C ASN A 24 -9.98 -2.09 -5.63
N LEU A 25 -11.05 -1.41 -6.05
CA LEU A 25 -11.09 -0.74 -7.35
C LEU A 25 -10.38 0.61 -7.30
N ARG A 26 -10.55 1.37 -6.21
CA ARG A 26 -9.90 2.67 -6.04
C ARG A 26 -8.42 2.51 -5.70
N LYS A 27 -8.07 2.09 -4.49
CA LYS A 27 -6.65 2.03 -4.07
C LYS A 27 -5.95 0.76 -4.55
N GLY A 28 -6.68 -0.35 -4.70
CA GLY A 28 -6.13 -1.60 -5.23
C GLY A 28 -5.83 -1.56 -6.74
N ALA A 29 -6.50 -0.69 -7.51
CA ALA A 29 -6.28 -0.56 -8.96
C ALA A 29 -6.07 0.89 -9.40
N ALA A 30 -7.14 1.68 -9.55
CA ALA A 30 -7.11 2.94 -10.29
C ALA A 30 -6.12 3.98 -9.72
N LEU A 31 -6.22 4.27 -8.42
CA LEU A 31 -5.35 5.24 -7.75
C LEU A 31 -3.90 4.75 -7.70
N ASN A 32 -3.66 3.43 -7.59
CA ASN A 32 -2.31 2.89 -7.63
C ASN A 32 -1.65 3.12 -9.00
N ALA A 33 -2.37 2.81 -10.09
CA ALA A 33 -1.90 3.05 -11.45
C ALA A 33 -1.56 4.54 -11.69
N VAL A 34 -2.43 5.45 -11.26
CA VAL A 34 -2.17 6.90 -11.37
C VAL A 34 -0.93 7.29 -10.56
N GLN A 35 -0.80 6.83 -9.31
CA GLN A 35 0.35 7.15 -8.46
C GLN A 35 1.68 6.64 -9.03
N ILE A 36 1.69 5.45 -9.66
CA ILE A 36 2.86 4.93 -10.37
C ILE A 36 3.21 5.84 -11.56
N ALA A 37 2.21 6.22 -12.38
CA ALA A 37 2.42 7.09 -13.53
C ALA A 37 2.95 8.48 -13.11
N GLU A 38 2.41 9.06 -12.04
CA GLU A 38 2.91 10.32 -11.47
C GLU A 38 4.36 10.20 -10.98
N LEU A 39 4.71 9.08 -10.32
CA LEU A 39 6.07 8.85 -9.85
C LEU A 39 7.06 8.72 -11.01
N LEU A 40 6.68 7.97 -12.05
CA LEU A 40 7.44 7.84 -13.29
C LEU A 40 7.65 9.21 -13.95
N GLY A 41 6.58 10.00 -14.05
CA GLY A 41 6.59 11.39 -14.50
C GLY A 41 7.65 12.23 -13.79
N ARG A 42 7.61 12.22 -12.45
CA ARG A 42 8.52 13.02 -11.61
C ARG A 42 9.99 12.56 -11.69
N ARG A 43 10.24 11.25 -11.73
CA ARG A 43 11.61 10.68 -11.62
C ARG A 43 12.34 10.52 -12.95
N HIS A 44 11.62 10.26 -14.03
CA HIS A 44 12.24 9.77 -15.26
C HIS A 44 11.73 10.45 -16.53
N LEU A 45 10.59 11.14 -16.49
CA LEU A 45 9.99 11.78 -17.66
C LEU A 45 9.90 13.30 -17.51
N GLN A 46 10.79 13.91 -16.70
CA GLN A 46 10.91 15.37 -16.70
C GLN A 46 11.23 15.81 -18.11
N LYS A 47 10.34 16.64 -18.69
CA LYS A 47 10.59 17.25 -19.97
C LYS A 47 11.85 18.12 -19.83
N ALA A 48 12.75 17.98 -20.81
CA ALA A 48 13.86 18.91 -21.00
C ALA A 48 13.36 20.35 -21.08
#